data_AF-A0A957GRR2-F1
#
_entry.id   AF-A0A957GRR2-F1
#
_cell.length_a   1.000
_cell.length_b   1.000
_cell.length_c   1.000
_cell.angle_alpha   90.00
_cell.angle_beta   90.00
_cell.angle_gamma   90.00
#
_symmetry.space_group_name_H-M   'P 1'
#
loop_
_entity.id
_entity.type
_entity.pdbx_description
1 polymer ?
#
loop_
_entity_poly.entity_id
_entity_poly.type
_entity_poly.pdbx_seq_one_letter_code
_entity_poly.pdbx_strand_id
1 'polypeptide(L)'
;WDVYLQEITDNRDEYIAYYNTHATDRTILKAIFDFMQPPYRPNLRAQHDLELLDYVLRGKWEAGDFIWPQVWQPAYPQDPYWWLYGRPAD
;
A
#
# COMPACT_ATOMS: atom_id res chain seq x y z
N TRP A 1 -6.24 1.28 -5.77
CA TRP A 1 -6.07 0.92 -4.35
C TRP A 1 -7.37 0.52 -3.67
N ASP A 2 -8.36 1.41 -3.53
CA ASP A 2 -9.65 1.07 -2.89
C ASP A 2 -10.40 -0.08 -3.60
N VAL A 3 -10.63 0.09 -4.92
CA VAL A 3 -11.22 -0.95 -5.78
C VAL A 3 -10.49 -2.29 -5.65
N TYR A 4 -9.16 -2.27 -5.58
CA TYR A 4 -8.36 -3.47 -5.42
C TYR A 4 -8.60 -4.17 -4.07
N LEU A 5 -8.67 -3.42 -2.98
CA LEU A 5 -8.95 -3.99 -1.65
C LEU A 5 -10.36 -4.58 -1.57
N GLN A 6 -11.31 -3.99 -2.30
CA GLN A 6 -12.64 -4.56 -2.48
C GLN A 6 -12.59 -5.86 -3.32
N GLU A 7 -11.91 -5.85 -4.46
CA GLU A 7 -11.76 -7.01 -5.34
C GLU A 7 -11.07 -8.20 -4.66
N ILE A 8 -10.03 -7.96 -3.83
CA ILE A 8 -9.43 -9.02 -3.01
C ILE A 8 -10.40 -9.57 -1.95
N THR A 9 -11.32 -8.75 -1.48
CA THR A 9 -12.35 -9.19 -0.53
C THR A 9 -13.41 -10.04 -1.21
N ASP A 10 -13.73 -9.74 -2.47
CA ASP A 10 -14.79 -10.39 -3.23
C ASP A 10 -14.31 -11.63 -4.01
N ASN A 11 -13.11 -11.61 -4.60
CA ASN A 11 -12.53 -12.72 -5.36
C ASN A 11 -11.00 -12.82 -5.20
N ARG A 12 -10.55 -13.20 -4.01
CA ARG A 12 -9.14 -13.20 -3.61
C ARG A 12 -8.18 -13.93 -4.58
N ASP A 13 -8.53 -15.15 -4.99
CA ASP A 13 -7.64 -16.01 -5.80
C ASP A 13 -7.31 -15.39 -7.16
N GLU A 14 -8.24 -14.61 -7.71
CA GLU A 14 -8.07 -13.88 -8.96
C GLU A 14 -7.19 -12.64 -8.77
N TYR A 15 -7.36 -11.92 -7.66
CA TYR A 15 -6.78 -10.58 -7.50
C TYR A 15 -5.46 -10.54 -6.70
N ILE A 16 -5.12 -11.59 -5.95
CA ILE A 16 -3.87 -11.62 -5.18
C ILE A 16 -2.63 -11.54 -6.08
N ALA A 17 -2.70 -12.09 -7.29
CA ALA A 17 -1.61 -12.02 -8.27
C ALA A 17 -1.29 -10.57 -8.71
N TYR A 18 -2.25 -9.65 -8.60
CA TYR A 18 -2.08 -8.25 -8.97
C TYR A 18 -1.61 -7.35 -7.81
N TYR A 19 -1.32 -7.92 -6.63
CA TYR A 19 -0.90 -7.15 -5.45
C TYR A 19 0.27 -6.22 -5.73
N ASN A 20 1.28 -6.70 -6.45
CA ASN A 20 2.47 -5.93 -6.75
C ASN A 20 2.15 -4.65 -7.57
N THR A 21 1.25 -4.77 -8.53
CA THR A 21 0.77 -3.63 -9.33
C THR A 21 0.09 -2.60 -8.43
N HIS A 22 -0.79 -3.03 -7.53
CA HIS A 22 -1.52 -2.10 -6.66
C HIS A 22 -0.68 -1.54 -5.50
N ALA A 23 0.33 -2.27 -5.03
CA ALA A 23 1.33 -1.75 -4.11
C ALA A 23 2.11 -0.56 -4.71
N THR A 24 2.23 -0.50 -6.03
CA THR A 24 2.78 0.67 -6.74
C THR A 24 1.89 1.90 -6.56
N ASP A 25 0.58 1.77 -6.73
CA ASP A 25 -0.37 2.87 -6.48
C ASP A 25 -0.23 3.42 -5.05
N ARG A 26 -0.18 2.52 -4.06
CA ARG A 26 -0.04 2.90 -2.64
C ARG A 26 1.27 3.62 -2.36
N THR A 27 2.35 3.21 -3.03
CA THR A 27 3.67 3.83 -2.90
C THR A 27 3.71 5.21 -3.54
N ILE A 28 3.06 5.41 -4.69
CA ILE A 28 2.88 6.72 -5.34
C ILE A 28 2.09 7.66 -4.43
N LEU A 29 0.99 7.19 -3.83
CA LEU A 29 0.20 8.00 -2.89
C LEU A 29 1.02 8.48 -1.70
N LYS A 30 1.86 7.60 -1.11
CA LYS A 30 2.81 8.02 -0.05
C LYS A 30 3.76 9.11 -0.55
N ALA A 31 4.38 8.92 -1.72
CA ALA A 31 5.32 9.90 -2.26
C ALA A 31 4.67 11.27 -2.49
N ILE A 32 3.42 11.30 -2.99
CA ILE A 32 2.65 12.53 -3.16
C ILE A 32 2.42 13.21 -1.81
N PHE A 33 1.96 12.46 -0.79
CA PHE A 33 1.71 13.03 0.53
C PHE A 33 2.97 13.53 1.23
N ASP A 34 4.10 12.82 1.10
CA ASP A 34 5.39 13.24 1.66
C ASP A 34 5.92 14.52 0.96
N PHE A 35 5.65 14.67 -0.34
CA PHE A 35 6.04 15.85 -1.13
C PHE A 35 5.21 17.10 -0.81
N MET A 36 3.99 16.97 -0.29
CA MET A 36 3.12 18.09 0.07
C MET A 36 3.64 18.84 1.31
N GLN A 37 4.47 19.86 1.06
CA GLN A 37 5.03 20.78 2.04
C GLN A 37 4.29 22.15 2.02
N PRO A 38 4.36 22.95 3.10
CA PRO A 38 3.66 24.23 3.19
C PRO A 38 3.90 25.13 1.96
N PRO A 39 2.88 25.90 1.51
CA PRO A 39 1.54 26.04 2.10
C PRO A 39 0.57 24.91 1.73
N TYR A 40 0.99 23.99 0.85
CA TYR A 40 0.15 22.89 0.39
C TYR A 40 0.20 21.75 1.40
N ARG A 41 -0.95 21.46 2.01
CA ARG A 41 -1.11 20.30 2.90
C ARG A 41 -1.91 19.22 2.19
N PRO A 42 -1.61 17.95 2.47
CA PRO A 42 -2.52 16.87 2.16
C PRO A 42 -3.94 17.20 2.60
N ASN A 43 -4.91 16.85 1.76
CA ASN A 43 -6.31 16.91 2.18
C ASN A 43 -6.51 15.91 3.34
N LEU A 44 -6.91 16.40 4.51
CA LEU A 44 -7.11 15.58 5.72
C LEU A 44 -8.07 14.41 5.48
N ARG A 45 -9.11 14.60 4.66
CA ARG A 45 -10.03 13.53 4.30
C ARG A 45 -9.33 12.44 3.49
N ALA A 46 -8.51 12.82 2.50
CA ALA A 46 -7.77 11.85 1.69
C ALA A 46 -6.73 11.08 2.51
N GLN A 47 -6.11 11.71 3.51
CA GLN A 47 -5.22 11.03 4.45
C GLN A 47 -5.98 10.01 5.29
N HIS A 48 -7.11 10.43 5.88
CA HIS A 48 -7.96 9.55 6.68
C HIS A 48 -8.50 8.37 5.85
N ASP A 49 -8.95 8.61 4.63
CA ASP A 49 -9.41 7.55 3.72
C ASP A 49 -8.28 6.54 3.43
N LEU A 50 -7.05 7.02 3.22
CA LEU A 50 -5.89 6.14 3.03
C LEU A 50 -5.54 5.33 4.29
N GLU A 51 -5.64 5.93 5.47
CA GLU A 51 -5.43 5.25 6.76
C GLU A 51 -6.47 4.14 6.99
N LEU A 52 -7.73 4.37 6.61
CA LEU A 52 -8.78 3.35 6.66
C LEU A 52 -8.48 2.17 5.73
N LEU A 53 -8.03 2.45 4.50
CA LEU A 53 -7.65 1.40 3.56
C LEU A 53 -6.43 0.60 4.05
N ASP A 54 -5.45 1.28 4.64
CA ASP A 54 -4.31 0.63 5.29
C ASP A 54 -4.76 -0.25 6.48
N TYR A 55 -5.72 0.21 7.28
CA TYR A 55 -6.30 -0.58 8.37
C TYR A 55 -6.97 -1.86 7.85
N VAL A 56 -7.76 -1.76 6.78
CA VAL A 56 -8.39 -2.92 6.13
C VAL A 56 -7.34 -3.91 5.63
N LEU A 57 -6.30 -3.43 4.95
CA LEU A 57 -5.22 -4.29 4.46
C LEU A 57 -4.46 -4.97 5.60
N ARG A 58 -4.13 -4.24 6.67
CA ARG A 58 -3.45 -4.78 7.86
C ARG A 58 -4.23 -5.91 8.51
N GLY A 59 -5.56 -5.83 8.50
CA GLY A 59 -6.44 -6.88 9.02
C GLY A 59 -6.29 -8.23 8.31
N LYS A 60 -5.73 -8.23 7.10
CA LYS A 60 -5.48 -9.43 6.30
C LYS A 60 -4.01 -9.53 5.89
N TRP A 61 -3.08 -8.95 6.63
CA TRP A 61 -1.67 -8.86 6.19
C TRP A 61 -0.85 -10.06 6.64
N GLU A 62 -0.13 -10.67 5.69
CA GLU A 62 0.93 -11.63 5.94
C GLU A 62 2.28 -10.97 5.64
N ALA A 63 3.13 -10.82 6.65
CA ALA A 63 4.47 -10.29 6.47
C ALA A 63 5.32 -11.28 5.65
N GLY A 64 6.19 -10.74 4.80
CA GLY A 64 7.03 -11.54 3.93
C GLY A 64 8.17 -10.74 3.31
N ASP A 65 8.75 -11.29 2.25
CA ASP A 65 9.86 -10.67 1.54
C ASP A 65 9.43 -9.36 0.83
N PHE A 66 10.45 -8.55 0.50
CA PHE A 66 10.26 -7.36 -0.31
C PHE A 66 9.73 -7.73 -1.70
N ILE A 67 8.58 -7.18 -2.10
CA ILE A 67 7.84 -7.59 -3.32
C ILE A 67 8.39 -6.99 -4.63
N TRP A 68 9.33 -6.06 -4.53
CA TRP A 68 9.98 -5.39 -5.66
C TRP A 68 11.40 -5.92 -5.90
N PRO A 69 12.04 -5.54 -7.02
CA PRO A 69 13.44 -5.89 -7.24
C PRO A 69 14.32 -5.47 -6.06
N GLN A 70 15.09 -6.41 -5.51
CA GLN A 70 15.88 -6.24 -4.27
C GLN A 70 16.81 -5.02 -4.29
N VAL A 71 17.28 -4.60 -5.47
CA VAL A 71 18.11 -3.39 -5.61
C VAL A 71 17.40 -2.09 -5.21
N TRP A 72 16.07 -2.09 -5.11
CA TRP A 72 15.26 -0.95 -4.68
C TRP A 72 15.10 -0.90 -3.17
N GLN A 73 15.27 -2.01 -2.46
CA GLN A 73 15.02 -2.13 -1.02
C GLN A 73 15.66 -1.01 -0.17
N PRO A 74 16.90 -0.54 -0.44
CA PRO A 74 17.51 0.56 0.34
C PRO A 74 16.74 1.88 0.29
N ALA A 75 15.97 2.13 -0.77
CA ALA A 75 15.16 3.35 -0.92
C ALA A 75 13.79 3.24 -0.23
N TYR A 76 13.35 2.03 0.12
CA TYR A 76 12.03 1.75 0.67
C TYR A 76 12.15 0.98 1.99
N PRO A 77 12.58 1.63 3.09
CA PRO A 77 12.72 0.97 4.39
C PRO A 77 11.37 0.42 4.89
N GLN A 78 11.44 -0.67 5.65
CA GLN A 78 10.27 -1.49 6.00
C GLN A 78 9.16 -0.72 6.74
N ASP A 79 9.48 0.06 7.77
CA ASP A 79 8.45 0.73 8.58
C ASP A 79 7.57 1.70 7.76
N PRO A 80 8.11 2.67 7.01
CA PRO A 80 7.31 3.60 6.23
C PRO A 80 6.72 2.99 4.94
N TYR A 81 7.16 1.80 4.52
CA TYR A 81 6.71 1.10 3.32
C TYR A 81 6.29 -0.35 3.59
N TRP A 82 5.67 -0.60 4.74
CA TRP A 82 5.36 -1.96 5.24
C TRP A 82 4.58 -2.83 4.24
N TRP A 83 3.74 -2.23 3.40
CA TRP A 83 2.98 -2.91 2.34
C TRP A 83 3.87 -3.47 1.22
N LEU A 84 5.16 -3.12 1.17
CA LEU A 84 6.11 -3.73 0.25
C LEU A 84 6.77 -4.99 0.84
N TYR A 85 6.49 -5.34 2.09
CA TYR A 85 7.15 -6.41 2.85
C TYR A 85 6.16 -7.49 3.27
N GLY A 86 5.57 -8.14 2.27
CA GLY A 86 4.51 -9.12 2.45
C GLY A 86 3.41 -8.99 1.42
N ARG A 87 2.28 -9.62 1.74
CA ARG A 87 1.09 -9.68 0.88
C ARG A 87 -0.16 -9.92 1.72
N PRO A 88 -1.36 -9.71 1.17
CA PRO A 88 -2.59 -10.14 1.81
C PRO A 88 -2.58 -11.67 2.05
N ALA A 89 -2.79 -12.10 3.29
CA ALA A 89 -2.91 -13.48 3.75
C ALA A 89 -4.12 -14.20 3.15
N ASP A 90 -4.13 -15.54 3.20
CA ASP A 90 -5.28 -16.43 2.92
C ASP A 90 -6.43 -16.20 3.92
#